data_AF-A0A1I2DMD9-F1
#
_entry.id   AF-A0A1I2DMD9-F1
#
_cell.length_a   1.000
_cell.length_b   1.000
_cell.length_c   1.000
_cell.angle_alpha   90.00
_cell.angle_beta   90.00
_cell.angle_gamma   90.00
#
_symmetry.space_group_name_H-M   'P 1'
#
loop_
_entity.id
_entity.type
_entity.pdbx_description
1 polymer ?
#
loop_
_entity_poly.entity_id
_entity_poly.type
_entity_poly.pdbx_seq_one_letter_code
_entity_poly.pdbx_strand_id
1 'polypeptide(L)'
;MTSLRILFHMMKADYFERVRSYSFLITVLLSIFFVYKYIPSSDENYVTLSLQSIRGLYNSAWVGSGIAVLASMLLSLPAFFLVKNAIERDVQTGVGQIIATTPITRWMYTMGKMWSNFVFLMSIVAVLMVSALAMQLIRGEDYAVDFAALWLPFMYSTLPTMALVASIAIFFEAVPWLRKGLGNLIYFMIWIFSLIFSTKATHSNQDMFGISPIITKMSSEAIERIPNSHGGHVSGISPLKGDLLTYDWNGVHWTIQMFLERYTWLAVAVIIVTMASFFFHRFDLTRFAKINKTSKPNEAGNAEPHSKPVYRNDTEIKLTPYANTKWQSNDFKTLALELRLMLKGQRLWWYLVALVMIVLGLVLPMKSVVAYVVPFTWVWPVLIWSTMGTNETYYRTQPLIFTAMHPVRNPFIGLWLAGIIVAYLTGSGALIHFLIAGEWESLTAMVVGGLFIPTLAVALGIWSGNGKLFQVVFMLLWYMGPLNKWEALDFMGSTPQALDRGVYMYYLLATIILLMLAVIGRVRQAKMYS
;
A
#
# COMPACT_ATOMS: atom_id res chain seq x y z
N MET A 1 -4.13 28.10 27.55
CA MET A 1 -4.12 26.61 27.61
C MET A 1 -2.69 26.14 27.42
N THR A 2 -2.18 25.22 28.23
CA THR A 2 -0.80 24.71 28.08
C THR A 2 -0.68 23.88 26.79
N SER A 3 0.45 24.00 26.07
CA SER A 3 0.71 23.28 24.80
C SER A 3 0.49 21.77 24.91
N LEU A 4 0.78 21.21 26.10
CA LEU A 4 0.62 19.79 26.41
C LEU A 4 -0.86 19.34 26.43
N ARG A 5 -1.78 20.20 26.91
CA ARG A 5 -3.22 19.92 26.87
C ARG A 5 -3.74 19.92 25.44
N ILE A 6 -3.29 20.86 24.60
CA ILE A 6 -3.68 20.92 23.18
C ILE A 6 -3.25 19.64 22.46
N LEU A 7 -2.00 19.21 22.67
CA LEU A 7 -1.46 17.99 22.07
C LEU A 7 -2.25 16.75 22.52
N PHE A 8 -2.53 16.62 23.82
CA PHE A 8 -3.32 15.51 24.35
C PHE A 8 -4.74 15.44 23.74
N HIS A 9 -5.46 16.57 23.68
CA HIS A 9 -6.81 16.59 23.11
C HIS A 9 -6.82 16.32 21.61
N MET A 10 -5.84 16.81 20.86
CA MET A 10 -5.66 16.49 19.44
C MET A 10 -5.42 15.00 19.23
N MET A 11 -4.50 14.41 19.99
CA MET A 11 -4.22 12.97 19.92
C MET A 11 -5.44 12.13 20.26
N LYS A 12 -6.15 12.49 21.34
CA LYS A 12 -7.34 11.79 21.82
C LYS A 12 -8.46 11.80 20.78
N ALA A 13 -8.72 12.96 20.16
CA ALA A 13 -9.74 13.09 19.13
C ALA A 13 -9.41 12.24 17.89
N ASP A 14 -8.19 12.37 17.37
CA ASP A 14 -7.75 11.62 16.17
C ASP A 14 -7.72 10.11 16.43
N TYR A 15 -7.33 9.67 17.64
CA TYR A 15 -7.34 8.27 18.06
C TYR A 15 -8.77 7.70 18.11
N PHE A 16 -9.71 8.38 18.77
CA PHE A 16 -11.09 7.87 18.86
C PHE A 16 -11.79 7.82 17.51
N GLU A 17 -11.51 8.79 16.63
CA GLU A 17 -12.06 8.78 15.27
C GLU A 17 -11.60 7.54 14.50
N ARG A 18 -10.35 7.11 14.67
CA ARG A 18 -9.80 5.93 13.98
C ARG A 18 -10.25 4.61 14.59
N VAL A 19 -10.22 4.48 15.91
CA VAL A 19 -10.59 3.23 16.60
C VAL A 19 -12.08 2.89 16.42
N ARG A 20 -12.92 3.90 16.19
CA ARG A 20 -14.35 3.70 15.89
C ARG A 20 -14.65 3.40 14.42
N SER A 21 -13.64 3.38 13.55
CA SER A 21 -13.83 3.10 12.12
C SER A 21 -13.93 1.59 11.85
N TYR A 22 -14.71 1.22 10.83
CA TYR A 22 -14.78 -0.17 10.35
C TYR A 22 -13.40 -0.69 9.91
N SER A 23 -12.55 0.19 9.35
CA SER A 23 -11.19 -0.18 8.95
C SER A 23 -10.35 -0.65 10.13
N PHE A 24 -10.51 -0.05 11.31
CA PHE A 24 -9.81 -0.51 12.51
C PHE A 24 -10.31 -1.89 12.95
N LEU A 25 -11.62 -2.10 12.98
CA LEU A 25 -12.20 -3.42 13.31
C LEU A 25 -11.70 -4.52 12.37
N ILE A 26 -11.70 -4.27 11.05
CA ILE A 26 -11.18 -5.20 10.05
C ILE A 26 -9.69 -5.47 10.30
N THR A 27 -8.90 -4.44 10.61
CA THR A 27 -7.47 -4.59 10.91
C THR A 27 -7.24 -5.45 12.16
N VAL A 28 -8.03 -5.26 13.21
CA VAL A 28 -7.97 -6.06 14.44
C VAL A 28 -8.29 -7.53 14.14
N LEU A 29 -9.36 -7.81 13.41
CA LEU A 29 -9.75 -9.18 13.05
C LEU A 29 -8.68 -9.85 12.17
N LEU A 30 -8.14 -9.14 11.17
CA LEU A 30 -7.05 -9.63 10.33
C LEU A 30 -5.78 -9.89 11.15
N SER A 31 -5.46 -9.03 12.13
CA SER A 31 -4.29 -9.18 12.99
C SER A 31 -4.39 -10.46 13.83
N ILE A 32 -5.56 -10.73 14.42
CA ILE A 32 -5.84 -11.98 15.15
C ILE A 32 -5.72 -13.19 14.21
N PHE A 33 -6.31 -13.10 13.01
CA PHE A 33 -6.24 -14.16 12.00
C PHE A 33 -4.81 -14.46 11.56
N PHE A 34 -3.99 -13.43 11.33
CA PHE A 34 -2.58 -13.61 10.97
C PHE A 34 -1.79 -14.28 12.08
N VAL A 35 -2.01 -13.92 13.35
CA VAL A 35 -1.38 -14.60 14.49
C VAL A 35 -1.79 -16.07 14.55
N TYR A 36 -3.09 -16.36 14.39
CA TYR A 36 -3.61 -17.72 14.37
C TYR A 36 -2.96 -18.57 13.26
N LYS A 37 -2.82 -18.02 12.04
CA LYS A 37 -2.15 -18.70 10.92
C LYS A 37 -0.63 -18.73 11.01
N TYR A 38 -0.02 -17.77 11.69
CA TYR A 38 1.42 -17.76 11.85
C TYR A 38 1.92 -18.74 12.91
N ILE A 39 1.06 -19.17 13.84
CA ILE A 39 1.38 -20.21 14.80
C ILE A 39 0.54 -21.44 14.45
N PRO A 40 0.99 -22.30 13.52
CA PRO A 40 0.25 -23.47 13.07
C PRO A 40 -0.03 -24.47 14.21
N SER A 41 -1.10 -25.25 14.08
CA SER A 41 -1.30 -26.46 14.92
C SER A 41 -0.37 -27.57 14.48
N SER A 42 -0.15 -28.55 15.35
CA SER A 42 0.61 -29.78 15.04
C SER A 42 0.03 -30.57 13.86
N ASP A 43 -1.26 -30.40 13.54
CA ASP A 43 -1.93 -31.06 12.42
C ASP A 43 -1.74 -30.36 11.06
N GLU A 44 -1.16 -29.15 11.02
CA GLU A 44 -0.97 -28.41 9.77
C GLU A 44 0.35 -28.80 9.07
N ASN A 45 0.33 -28.96 7.74
CA ASN A 45 1.48 -29.39 6.93
C ASN A 45 2.53 -28.28 6.66
N TYR A 46 2.57 -27.23 7.49
CA TYR A 46 3.55 -26.16 7.35
C TYR A 46 4.03 -25.70 8.72
N VAL A 47 5.27 -25.22 8.75
CA VAL A 47 5.92 -24.73 9.96
C VAL A 47 6.38 -23.30 9.73
N THR A 48 6.23 -22.47 10.75
CA THR A 48 6.72 -21.10 10.76
C THR A 48 7.99 -20.98 11.59
N LEU A 49 8.88 -20.08 11.18
CA LEU A 49 10.18 -19.85 11.81
C LEU A 49 10.96 -21.16 12.03
N SER A 50 11.04 -21.99 11.00
CA SER A 50 11.81 -23.23 11.04
C SER A 50 13.07 -23.16 10.19
N LEU A 51 14.05 -23.97 10.60
CA LEU A 51 15.20 -24.32 9.79
C LEU A 51 15.19 -25.84 9.62
N GLN A 52 15.02 -26.32 8.38
CA GLN A 52 15.02 -27.75 8.04
C GLN A 52 14.09 -28.61 8.93
N SER A 53 12.84 -28.18 9.13
CA SER A 53 11.83 -28.85 9.97
C SER A 53 12.15 -28.89 11.48
N ILE A 54 13.16 -28.14 11.95
CA ILE A 54 13.36 -27.86 13.38
C ILE A 54 12.62 -26.59 13.76
N ARG A 55 11.88 -26.65 14.88
CA ARG A 55 11.12 -25.52 15.45
C ARG A 55 11.32 -25.47 16.97
N GLY A 56 11.28 -24.29 17.57
CA GLY A 56 11.13 -24.20 19.01
C GLY A 56 9.77 -24.72 19.48
N LEU A 57 9.73 -25.18 20.73
CA LEU A 57 8.48 -25.40 21.46
C LEU A 57 7.72 -24.07 21.58
N TYR A 58 6.39 -24.13 21.56
CA TYR A 58 5.54 -22.95 21.77
C TYR A 58 5.49 -22.50 23.23
N ASN A 59 6.65 -22.12 23.76
CA ASN A 59 6.81 -21.40 25.02
C ASN A 59 6.68 -19.87 24.82
N SER A 60 6.69 -19.12 25.92
CA SER A 60 6.54 -17.65 25.87
C SER A 60 7.63 -16.95 25.06
N ALA A 61 8.87 -17.44 25.12
CA ALA A 61 9.98 -16.86 24.39
C ALA A 61 9.78 -17.00 22.88
N TRP A 62 9.51 -18.21 22.39
CA TRP A 62 9.33 -18.51 20.97
C TRP A 62 8.14 -17.78 20.38
N VAL A 63 6.97 -17.88 21.03
CA VAL A 63 5.72 -17.25 20.58
C VAL A 63 5.87 -15.73 20.56
N GLY A 64 6.41 -15.14 21.62
CA GLY A 64 6.62 -13.70 21.73
C GLY A 64 7.60 -13.17 20.68
N SER A 65 8.73 -13.85 20.51
CA SER A 65 9.74 -13.46 19.52
C SER A 65 9.25 -13.64 18.09
N GLY A 66 8.54 -14.73 17.81
CA GLY A 66 8.01 -14.99 16.47
C GLY A 66 6.95 -13.98 16.04
N ILE A 67 6.01 -13.65 16.93
CA ILE A 67 4.99 -12.64 16.63
C ILE A 67 5.60 -11.24 16.62
N ALA A 68 6.60 -10.92 17.44
CA ALA A 68 7.29 -9.64 17.38
C ALA A 68 8.03 -9.44 16.04
N VAL A 69 8.67 -10.49 15.51
CA VAL A 69 9.28 -10.50 14.17
C VAL A 69 8.21 -10.28 13.09
N LEU A 70 7.08 -10.99 13.17
CA LEU A 70 5.95 -10.76 12.26
C LEU A 70 5.43 -9.32 12.35
N ALA A 71 5.31 -8.77 13.55
CA ALA A 71 4.78 -7.42 13.77
C ALA A 71 5.75 -6.32 13.30
N SER A 72 7.06 -6.48 13.46
CA SER A 72 8.02 -5.48 12.95
C SER A 72 8.20 -5.59 11.45
N MET A 73 8.34 -6.81 10.93
CA MET A 73 8.64 -7.08 9.53
C MET A 73 7.41 -6.91 8.62
N LEU A 74 6.32 -7.61 8.94
CA LEU A 74 5.15 -7.71 8.08
C LEU A 74 4.12 -6.60 8.34
N LEU A 75 3.82 -6.28 9.60
CA LEU A 75 2.83 -5.23 9.93
C LEU A 75 3.33 -3.83 9.58
N SER A 76 4.65 -3.57 9.51
CA SER A 76 5.17 -2.25 9.15
C SER A 76 4.67 -1.73 7.80
N LEU A 77 4.49 -2.61 6.81
CA LEU A 77 3.94 -2.26 5.51
C LEU A 77 2.49 -1.76 5.59
N PRO A 78 1.48 -2.57 5.98
CA PRO A 78 0.10 -2.10 6.10
C PRO A 78 -0.05 -1.01 7.16
N ALA A 79 0.77 -0.99 8.22
CA ALA A 79 0.77 0.07 9.23
C ALA A 79 0.95 1.45 8.60
N PHE A 80 1.92 1.61 7.68
CA PHE A 80 2.10 2.88 6.96
C PHE A 80 0.83 3.31 6.24
N PHE A 81 0.16 2.41 5.51
CA PHE A 81 -1.06 2.76 4.77
C PHE A 81 -2.26 3.06 5.67
N LEU A 82 -2.34 2.40 6.83
CA LEU A 82 -3.35 2.68 7.83
C LEU A 82 -3.18 4.07 8.45
N VAL A 83 -1.93 4.52 8.63
CA VAL A 83 -1.66 5.84 9.22
C VAL A 83 -1.47 6.98 8.21
N LYS A 84 -1.20 6.67 6.94
CA LYS A 84 -0.97 7.62 5.84
C LYS A 84 -2.26 8.19 5.26
N ASN A 85 -3.02 8.91 6.09
CA ASN A 85 -4.15 9.75 5.70
C ASN A 85 -4.42 10.88 6.71
N ALA A 86 -3.48 11.15 7.63
CA ALA A 86 -3.75 11.96 8.81
C ALA A 86 -3.98 13.45 8.51
N ILE A 87 -3.17 14.01 7.60
CA ILE A 87 -3.23 15.38 7.09
C ILE A 87 -4.16 15.43 5.87
N GLU A 88 -4.10 14.43 5.00
CA GLU A 88 -4.97 14.33 3.82
C GLU A 88 -6.46 14.31 4.20
N ARG A 89 -6.82 13.58 5.26
CA ARG A 89 -8.18 13.58 5.82
C ARG A 89 -8.59 14.97 6.28
N ASP A 90 -7.73 15.69 7.02
CA ASP A 90 -8.02 17.05 7.49
C ASP A 90 -8.24 18.02 6.29
N VAL A 91 -7.55 17.81 5.17
CA VAL A 91 -7.81 18.56 3.92
C VAL A 91 -9.19 18.20 3.34
N GLN A 92 -9.48 16.91 3.19
CA GLN A 92 -10.68 16.42 2.52
C GLN A 92 -11.97 16.75 3.30
N THR A 93 -11.92 16.69 4.63
CA THR A 93 -13.06 17.02 5.51
C THR A 93 -13.24 18.52 5.70
N GLY A 94 -12.27 19.35 5.30
CA GLY A 94 -12.26 20.80 5.53
C GLY A 94 -11.86 21.21 6.95
N VAL A 95 -11.67 20.25 7.87
CA VAL A 95 -11.25 20.51 9.26
C VAL A 95 -9.89 21.22 9.31
N GLY A 96 -9.01 20.98 8.33
CA GLY A 96 -7.72 21.65 8.21
C GLY A 96 -7.83 23.17 8.13
N GLN A 97 -8.91 23.72 7.55
CA GLN A 97 -9.15 25.16 7.50
C GLN A 97 -9.46 25.74 8.88
N ILE A 98 -10.18 24.99 9.72
CA ILE A 98 -10.43 25.35 11.12
C ILE A 98 -9.12 25.29 11.92
N ILE A 99 -8.31 24.24 11.73
CA ILE A 99 -7.01 24.12 12.40
C ILE A 99 -6.08 25.27 12.00
N ALA A 100 -6.14 25.74 10.75
CA ALA A 100 -5.33 26.87 10.28
C ALA A 100 -5.65 28.18 11.02
N THR A 101 -6.84 28.37 11.57
CA THR A 101 -7.22 29.57 12.35
C THR A 101 -6.91 29.47 13.85
N THR A 102 -6.50 28.30 14.35
CA THR A 102 -6.12 28.09 15.76
C THR A 102 -4.64 28.42 16.03
N PRO A 103 -4.19 28.74 17.26
CA PRO A 103 -2.79 29.07 17.55
C PRO A 103 -1.79 27.88 17.48
N ILE A 104 -2.17 26.77 16.83
CA ILE A 104 -1.35 25.56 16.73
C ILE A 104 -0.20 25.79 15.74
N THR A 105 1.04 25.55 16.19
CA THR A 105 2.25 25.65 15.36
C THR A 105 2.41 24.42 14.46
N ARG A 106 3.21 24.55 13.38
CA ARG A 106 3.50 23.44 12.45
C ARG A 106 4.08 22.22 13.17
N TRP A 107 5.07 22.45 14.03
CA TRP A 107 5.72 21.43 14.84
C TRP A 107 4.73 20.72 15.77
N MET A 108 3.91 21.49 16.50
CA MET A 108 2.94 20.91 17.44
C MET A 108 1.88 20.07 16.72
N TYR A 109 1.43 20.51 15.54
CA TYR A 109 0.52 19.74 14.70
C TYR A 109 1.14 18.45 14.18
N THR A 110 2.33 18.50 13.57
CA THR A 110 2.98 17.30 13.01
C THR A 110 3.36 16.30 14.10
N MET A 111 3.86 16.77 15.25
CA MET A 111 4.21 15.94 16.39
C MET A 111 2.95 15.31 17.02
N GLY A 112 1.87 16.07 17.16
CA GLY A 112 0.58 15.56 17.65
C GLY A 112 0.00 14.46 16.74
N LYS A 113 0.07 14.64 15.42
CA LYS A 113 -0.36 13.62 14.45
C LYS A 113 0.56 12.39 14.43
N MET A 114 1.88 12.56 14.58
CA MET A 114 2.83 11.45 14.69
C MET A 114 2.54 10.60 15.94
N TRP A 115 2.37 11.23 17.10
CA TRP A 115 2.06 10.50 18.33
C TRP A 115 0.68 9.83 18.28
N SER A 116 -0.31 10.46 17.66
CA SER A 116 -1.61 9.82 17.45
C SER A 116 -1.50 8.58 16.55
N ASN A 117 -0.75 8.68 15.45
CA ASN A 117 -0.44 7.54 14.58
C ASN A 117 0.29 6.43 15.36
N PHE A 118 1.28 6.79 16.18
CA PHE A 118 2.04 5.84 16.98
C PHE A 118 1.14 5.09 17.99
N VAL A 119 0.32 5.81 18.76
CA VAL A 119 -0.62 5.20 19.73
C VAL A 119 -1.64 4.31 19.02
N PHE A 120 -2.12 4.72 17.84
CA PHE A 120 -3.00 3.91 17.01
C PHE A 120 -2.34 2.61 16.53
N LEU A 121 -1.07 2.65 16.12
CA LEU A 121 -0.35 1.42 15.75
C LEU A 121 -0.07 0.54 16.97
N MET A 122 0.26 1.14 18.12
CA MET A 122 0.49 0.41 19.36
C MET A 122 -0.77 -0.30 19.88
N SER A 123 -1.98 0.20 19.58
CA SER A 123 -3.20 -0.54 19.93
C SER A 123 -3.37 -1.82 19.10
N ILE A 124 -2.95 -1.81 17.83
CA ILE A 124 -2.90 -3.02 16.98
C ILE A 124 -1.83 -3.98 17.52
N VAL A 125 -0.65 -3.47 17.91
CA VAL A 125 0.42 -4.29 18.52
C VAL A 125 -0.05 -4.91 19.84
N ALA A 126 -0.80 -4.17 20.67
CA ALA A 126 -1.37 -4.71 21.90
C ALA A 126 -2.32 -5.89 21.62
N VAL A 127 -3.13 -5.82 20.55
CA VAL A 127 -3.95 -6.95 20.12
C VAL A 127 -3.08 -8.13 19.71
N LEU A 128 -1.98 -7.91 18.99
CA LEU A 128 -1.04 -8.98 18.63
C LEU A 128 -0.40 -9.61 19.87
N MET A 129 -0.03 -8.83 20.89
CA MET A 129 0.53 -9.33 22.15
C MET A 129 -0.47 -10.17 22.93
N VAL A 130 -1.74 -9.75 22.99
CA VAL A 130 -2.82 -10.53 23.62
C VAL A 130 -3.11 -11.80 22.82
N SER A 131 -3.10 -11.71 21.49
CA SER A 131 -3.29 -12.87 20.60
C SER A 131 -2.13 -13.87 20.75
N ALA A 132 -0.89 -13.39 20.93
CA ALA A 132 0.27 -14.21 21.21
C ALA A 132 0.10 -15.04 22.48
N LEU A 133 -0.27 -14.36 23.57
CA LEU A 133 -0.57 -15.01 24.84
C LEU A 133 -1.68 -16.07 24.70
N ALA A 134 -2.79 -15.71 24.04
CA ALA A 134 -3.88 -16.64 23.79
C ALA A 134 -3.43 -17.84 22.96
N MET A 135 -2.64 -17.63 21.89
CA MET A 135 -2.16 -18.71 21.04
C MET A 135 -1.20 -19.65 21.75
N GLN A 136 -0.34 -19.16 22.63
CA GLN A 136 0.50 -20.03 23.47
C GLN A 136 -0.38 -21.02 24.26
N LEU A 137 -1.40 -20.50 24.94
CA LEU A 137 -2.32 -21.31 25.76
C LEU A 137 -3.21 -22.25 24.92
N ILE A 138 -3.63 -21.81 23.72
CA ILE A 138 -4.45 -22.62 22.81
C ILE A 138 -3.65 -23.78 22.21
N ARG A 139 -2.38 -23.54 21.86
CA ARG A 139 -1.52 -24.61 21.29
C ARG A 139 -1.10 -25.62 22.35
N GLY A 140 -0.99 -25.19 23.61
CA GLY A 140 -0.90 -26.11 24.75
C GLY A 140 0.40 -26.91 24.84
N GLU A 141 1.45 -26.52 24.12
CA GLU A 141 2.78 -27.15 24.24
C GLU A 141 3.49 -26.74 25.53
N ASP A 142 3.26 -25.51 25.98
CA ASP A 142 3.71 -24.98 27.28
C ASP A 142 2.69 -23.98 27.84
N TYR A 143 2.16 -24.29 29.02
CA TYR A 143 1.21 -23.45 29.75
C TYR A 143 1.87 -22.46 30.72
N ALA A 144 3.19 -22.54 30.93
CA ALA A 144 3.91 -21.58 31.74
C ALA A 144 4.05 -20.26 30.97
N VAL A 145 3.46 -19.20 31.50
CA VAL A 145 3.52 -17.86 30.88
C VAL A 145 4.58 -17.02 31.59
N ASP A 146 5.67 -16.76 30.88
CA ASP A 146 6.63 -15.71 31.25
C ASP A 146 6.33 -14.43 30.44
N PHE A 147 5.73 -13.45 31.12
CA PHE A 147 5.38 -12.16 30.52
C PHE A 147 6.60 -11.38 30.01
N ALA A 148 7.76 -11.51 30.66
CA ALA A 148 8.96 -10.82 30.23
C ALA A 148 9.48 -11.44 28.92
N ALA A 149 9.58 -12.77 28.86
CA ALA A 149 9.98 -13.48 27.64
C ALA A 149 9.00 -13.24 26.47
N LEU A 150 7.71 -13.11 26.77
CA LEU A 150 6.67 -12.85 25.76
C LEU A 150 6.71 -11.42 25.22
N TRP A 151 6.92 -10.41 26.07
CA TRP A 151 6.72 -9.00 25.71
C TRP A 151 7.99 -8.22 25.38
N LEU A 152 9.15 -8.59 25.95
CA LEU A 152 10.43 -7.92 25.65
C LEU A 152 10.76 -7.89 24.14
N PRO A 153 10.50 -8.94 23.34
CA PRO A 153 10.71 -8.89 21.89
C PRO A 153 9.90 -7.78 21.21
N PHE A 154 8.67 -7.52 21.63
CA PHE A 154 7.83 -6.44 21.09
C PHE A 154 8.38 -5.05 21.44
N MET A 155 8.87 -4.88 22.67
CA MET A 155 9.47 -3.61 23.12
C MET A 155 10.77 -3.32 22.38
N TYR A 156 11.58 -4.35 22.12
CA TYR A 156 12.82 -4.23 21.37
C TYR A 156 12.58 -3.98 19.88
N SER A 157 11.81 -4.85 19.22
CA SER A 157 11.66 -4.87 17.77
C SER A 157 10.55 -3.94 17.31
N THR A 158 9.31 -4.19 17.75
CA THR A 158 8.10 -3.59 17.20
C THR A 158 7.93 -2.12 17.58
N LEU A 159 8.17 -1.73 18.83
CA LEU A 159 7.93 -0.36 19.30
C LEU A 159 8.73 0.70 18.50
N PRO A 160 10.06 0.58 18.33
CA PRO A 160 10.83 1.52 17.50
C PRO A 160 10.38 1.54 16.04
N THR A 161 10.00 0.38 15.47
CA THR A 161 9.52 0.32 14.09
C THR A 161 8.23 1.08 13.89
N MET A 162 7.26 0.95 14.81
CA MET A 162 5.99 1.66 14.71
C MET A 162 6.18 3.17 14.85
N ALA A 163 7.13 3.63 15.67
CA ALA A 163 7.48 5.05 15.76
C ALA A 163 8.09 5.58 14.46
N LEU A 164 8.98 4.80 13.82
CA LEU A 164 9.54 5.14 12.50
C LEU A 164 8.45 5.21 11.44
N VAL A 165 7.59 4.19 11.35
CA VAL A 165 6.47 4.13 10.40
C VAL A 165 5.53 5.32 10.58
N ALA A 166 5.16 5.65 11.82
CA ALA A 166 4.32 6.79 12.14
C ALA A 166 4.94 8.13 11.68
N SER A 167 6.25 8.30 11.88
CA SER A 167 6.98 9.51 11.51
C SER A 167 7.16 9.65 10.00
N ILE A 168 7.51 8.53 9.32
CA ILE A 168 7.63 8.46 7.87
C ILE A 168 6.28 8.77 7.22
N ALA A 169 5.16 8.25 7.73
CA ALA A 169 3.83 8.57 7.21
C ALA A 169 3.54 10.08 7.24
N ILE A 170 3.82 10.76 8.35
CA ILE A 170 3.64 12.22 8.47
C ILE A 170 4.59 12.98 7.53
N PHE A 171 5.84 12.54 7.41
CA PHE A 171 6.79 13.13 6.47
C PHE A 171 6.31 13.02 5.01
N PHE A 172 5.84 11.84 4.62
CA PHE A 172 5.32 11.60 3.27
C PHE A 172 4.06 12.42 2.98
N GLU A 173 3.22 12.67 3.98
CA GLU A 173 2.06 13.55 3.83
C GLU A 173 2.42 15.04 3.81
N ALA A 174 3.46 15.46 4.53
CA ALA A 174 3.93 16.84 4.54
C ALA A 174 4.55 17.25 3.20
N VAL A 175 5.31 16.35 2.55
CA VAL A 175 5.99 16.62 1.27
C VAL A 175 5.04 16.50 0.07
N PRO A 176 4.82 17.56 -0.73
CA PRO A 176 3.78 17.58 -1.77
C PRO A 176 3.85 16.46 -2.82
N TRP A 177 5.04 16.04 -3.25
CA TRP A 177 5.21 14.98 -4.24
C TRP A 177 5.06 13.56 -3.65
N LEU A 178 5.33 13.37 -2.34
CA LEU A 178 5.21 12.07 -1.64
C LEU A 178 3.79 11.81 -1.14
N ARG A 179 2.97 12.86 -1.02
CA ARG A 179 1.57 12.75 -0.59
C ARG A 179 0.77 11.84 -1.52
N LYS A 180 1.02 11.94 -2.82
CA LYS A 180 0.33 11.19 -3.88
C LYS A 180 0.79 9.72 -3.93
N GLY A 181 0.31 8.98 -4.93
CA GLY A 181 0.64 7.56 -5.14
C GLY A 181 2.15 7.26 -5.24
N LEU A 182 2.96 8.19 -5.78
CA LEU A 182 4.42 7.99 -5.88
C LEU A 182 5.07 7.70 -4.52
N GLY A 183 4.62 8.37 -3.45
CA GLY A 183 5.17 8.10 -2.12
C GLY A 183 4.83 6.71 -1.60
N ASN A 184 3.73 6.09 -2.04
CA ASN A 184 3.40 4.72 -1.66
C ASN A 184 4.37 3.72 -2.30
N LEU A 185 4.72 3.93 -3.58
CA LEU A 185 5.72 3.12 -4.27
C LEU A 185 7.10 3.29 -3.63
N ILE A 186 7.50 4.52 -3.32
CA ILE A 186 8.78 4.79 -2.63
C ILE A 186 8.82 4.10 -1.27
N TYR A 187 7.74 4.18 -0.49
CA TYR A 187 7.67 3.50 0.80
C TYR A 187 7.76 1.98 0.65
N PHE A 188 7.10 1.41 -0.37
CA PHE A 188 7.21 -0.03 -0.66
C PHE A 188 8.65 -0.44 -1.01
N MET A 189 9.37 0.37 -1.78
CA MET A 189 10.80 0.16 -2.06
C MET A 189 11.63 0.25 -0.78
N ILE A 190 11.42 1.28 0.05
CA ILE A 190 12.09 1.42 1.36
C ILE A 190 11.85 0.17 2.20
N TRP A 191 10.60 -0.31 2.26
CA TRP A 191 10.26 -1.51 2.99
C TRP A 191 11.01 -2.75 2.48
N ILE A 192 11.05 -3.00 1.16
CA ILE A 192 11.82 -4.11 0.56
C ILE A 192 13.31 -4.01 0.93
N PHE A 193 13.92 -2.84 0.75
CA PHE A 193 15.33 -2.66 1.10
C PHE A 193 15.56 -2.88 2.59
N SER A 194 14.69 -2.36 3.46
CA SER A 194 14.76 -2.61 4.90
C SER A 194 14.65 -4.09 5.24
N LEU A 195 13.85 -4.90 4.52
CA LEU A 195 13.79 -6.35 4.73
C LEU A 195 15.13 -7.01 4.40
N ILE A 196 15.72 -6.65 3.26
CA ILE A 196 17.00 -7.20 2.79
C ILE A 196 18.12 -6.83 3.77
N PHE A 197 18.17 -5.58 4.22
CA PHE A 197 19.18 -5.12 5.17
C PHE A 197 18.98 -5.75 6.55
N SER A 198 17.75 -5.78 7.10
CA SER A 198 17.47 -6.36 8.41
C SER A 198 17.75 -7.86 8.49
N THR A 199 17.45 -8.63 7.43
CA THR A 199 17.70 -10.08 7.41
C THR A 199 19.19 -10.43 7.30
N LYS A 200 20.03 -9.49 6.84
CA LYS A 200 21.48 -9.65 6.69
C LYS A 200 22.29 -8.81 7.68
N ALA A 201 21.62 -8.13 8.61
CA ALA A 201 22.24 -7.16 9.49
C ALA A 201 23.15 -7.84 10.51
N THR A 202 24.40 -7.40 10.58
CA THR A 202 25.36 -7.79 11.62
C THR A 202 25.38 -6.81 12.80
N HIS A 203 24.92 -5.58 12.57
CA HIS A 203 24.88 -4.49 13.56
C HIS A 203 23.47 -3.91 13.71
N SER A 204 23.16 -3.40 14.91
CA SER A 204 21.85 -2.81 15.27
C SER A 204 21.43 -1.61 14.39
N ASN A 205 22.40 -0.89 13.83
CA ASN A 205 22.15 0.26 12.94
C ASN A 205 21.73 -0.12 11.52
N GLN A 206 21.96 -1.36 11.09
CA GLN A 206 21.50 -1.88 9.79
C GLN A 206 20.14 -2.57 9.91
N ASP A 207 19.74 -2.92 11.13
CA ASP A 207 18.52 -3.63 11.41
C ASP A 207 17.37 -2.67 11.74
N MET A 208 16.70 -2.14 10.72
CA MET A 208 15.55 -1.26 10.93
C MET A 208 14.41 -1.97 11.67
N PHE A 209 14.19 -3.27 11.43
CA PHE A 209 13.11 -4.03 12.07
C PHE A 209 13.44 -4.60 13.45
N GLY A 210 14.71 -4.67 13.84
CA GLY A 210 15.13 -5.21 15.14
C GLY A 210 14.90 -6.72 15.25
N ILE A 211 15.01 -7.43 14.12
CA ILE A 211 14.76 -8.87 14.00
C ILE A 211 16.05 -9.69 14.02
N SER A 212 17.20 -9.08 13.77
CA SER A 212 18.49 -9.77 13.60
C SER A 212 18.89 -10.56 14.86
N PRO A 213 18.87 -10.01 16.09
CA PRO A 213 19.25 -10.78 17.29
C PRO A 213 18.36 -12.01 17.53
N ILE A 214 17.08 -11.92 17.14
CA ILE A 214 16.12 -13.01 17.28
C ILE A 214 16.42 -14.11 16.25
N ILE A 215 16.47 -13.75 14.97
CA ILE A 215 16.68 -14.69 13.86
C ILE A 215 18.07 -15.34 13.95
N THR A 216 19.10 -14.59 14.31
CA THR A 216 20.47 -15.11 14.46
C THR A 216 20.55 -16.13 15.59
N LYS A 217 19.98 -15.84 16.77
CA LYS A 217 19.97 -16.79 17.88
C LYS A 217 19.16 -18.04 17.55
N MET A 218 17.95 -17.88 17.01
CA MET A 218 17.12 -19.01 16.56
C MET A 218 17.86 -19.89 15.53
N SER A 219 18.52 -19.28 14.55
CA SER A 219 19.28 -20.03 13.53
C SER A 219 20.53 -20.71 14.08
N SER A 220 21.31 -20.04 14.95
CA SER A 220 22.50 -20.65 15.56
C SER A 220 22.16 -21.89 16.39
N GLU A 221 21.13 -21.82 17.23
CA GLU A 221 20.71 -22.94 18.06
C GLU A 221 20.06 -24.07 17.24
N ALA A 222 19.35 -23.74 16.16
CA ALA A 222 18.83 -24.74 15.25
C ALA A 222 19.97 -25.46 14.50
N ILE A 223 20.98 -24.72 14.02
CA ILE A 223 22.14 -25.26 13.31
C ILE A 223 22.93 -26.27 14.15
N GLU A 224 23.15 -25.98 15.43
CA GLU A 224 23.85 -26.89 16.36
C GLU A 224 23.16 -28.25 16.50
N ARG A 225 21.86 -28.31 16.21
CA ARG A 225 21.02 -29.51 16.32
C ARG A 225 20.85 -30.25 14.99
N ILE A 226 21.36 -29.71 13.89
CA ILE A 226 21.30 -30.31 12.55
C ILE A 226 22.62 -31.04 12.26
N PRO A 227 22.64 -32.38 12.15
CA PRO A 227 23.81 -33.12 11.70
C PRO A 227 24.21 -32.71 10.27
N ASN A 228 25.49 -32.42 10.03
CA ASN A 228 26.05 -32.03 8.72
C ASN A 228 25.40 -30.78 8.07
N SER A 229 25.05 -29.76 8.87
CA SER A 229 24.51 -28.52 8.31
C SER A 229 25.57 -27.75 7.49
N HIS A 230 25.14 -27.15 6.37
CA HIS A 230 25.98 -26.29 5.53
C HIS A 230 25.64 -24.80 5.72
N GLY A 231 25.17 -24.44 6.92
CA GLY A 231 24.63 -23.12 7.24
C GLY A 231 23.19 -22.92 6.75
N GLY A 232 22.54 -21.86 7.24
CA GLY A 232 21.17 -21.51 6.89
C GLY A 232 20.58 -20.47 7.85
N HIS A 233 19.48 -19.84 7.43
CA HIS A 233 18.72 -18.94 8.29
C HIS A 233 17.32 -19.47 8.47
N VAL A 234 16.76 -19.25 9.66
CA VAL A 234 15.36 -19.57 9.94
C VAL A 234 14.49 -18.83 8.92
N SER A 235 13.69 -19.60 8.19
CA SER A 235 12.80 -19.09 7.16
C SER A 235 11.39 -18.89 7.72
N GLY A 236 10.67 -17.91 7.16
CA GLY A 236 9.37 -17.48 7.65
C GLY A 236 8.32 -18.59 7.66
N ILE A 237 7.95 -19.12 6.50
CA ILE A 237 6.96 -20.19 6.34
C ILE A 237 7.58 -21.25 5.43
N SER A 238 7.64 -22.50 5.90
CA SER A 238 8.17 -23.63 5.13
C SER A 238 7.19 -24.81 5.18
N PRO A 239 7.01 -25.57 4.08
CA PRO A 239 6.26 -26.82 4.14
C PRO A 239 6.94 -27.78 5.12
N LEU A 240 6.16 -28.47 5.94
CA LEU A 240 6.68 -29.49 6.84
C LEU A 240 7.17 -30.66 5.97
N LYS A 241 8.48 -30.94 6.02
CA LYS A 241 9.10 -32.06 5.31
C LYS A 241 9.67 -33.03 6.35
N GLY A 242 9.05 -34.19 6.48
CA GLY A 242 9.41 -35.20 7.47
C GLY A 242 8.87 -34.89 8.87
N ASP A 243 9.49 -35.49 9.88
CA ASP A 243 9.09 -35.34 11.27
C ASP A 243 9.50 -33.98 11.85
N LEU A 244 8.61 -33.37 12.62
CA LEU A 244 8.87 -32.10 13.31
C LEU A 244 9.79 -32.36 14.52
N LEU A 245 10.99 -31.78 14.48
CA LEU A 245 11.90 -31.79 15.63
C LEU A 245 11.70 -30.52 16.44
N THR A 246 11.30 -30.66 17.70
CA THR A 246 11.10 -29.55 18.62
C THR A 246 12.22 -29.44 19.64
N TYR A 247 12.52 -28.21 20.09
CA TYR A 247 13.47 -27.96 21.16
C TYR A 247 13.04 -26.80 22.04
N ASP A 248 13.52 -26.77 23.29
CA ASP A 248 13.24 -25.67 24.21
C ASP A 248 14.15 -24.47 23.90
N TRP A 249 13.55 -23.39 23.39
CA TRP A 249 14.24 -22.16 23.04
C TRP A 249 13.97 -21.08 24.09
N ASN A 250 15.01 -20.65 24.80
CA ASN A 250 14.89 -19.77 25.98
C ASN A 250 14.93 -18.26 25.65
N GLY A 251 14.72 -17.87 24.39
CA GLY A 251 14.74 -16.45 24.03
C GLY A 251 16.12 -15.84 23.89
N VAL A 252 16.19 -14.56 23.53
CA VAL A 252 17.45 -13.80 23.49
C VAL A 252 17.78 -13.29 24.90
N HIS A 253 19.08 -13.29 25.27
CA HIS A 253 19.53 -12.64 26.50
C HIS A 253 19.52 -11.13 26.33
N TRP A 254 18.42 -10.52 26.75
CA TRP A 254 18.21 -9.08 26.64
C TRP A 254 19.13 -8.31 27.59
N THR A 255 20.00 -7.46 27.03
CA THR A 255 20.83 -6.53 27.81
C THR A 255 20.34 -5.09 27.66
N ILE A 256 20.57 -4.25 28.67
CA ILE A 256 20.21 -2.82 28.62
C ILE A 256 20.88 -2.13 27.43
N GLN A 257 22.13 -2.51 27.11
CA GLN A 257 22.87 -1.97 25.97
C GLN A 257 22.14 -2.20 24.65
N MET A 258 21.60 -3.40 24.42
CA MET A 258 20.83 -3.68 23.20
C MET A 258 19.64 -2.73 23.06
N PHE A 259 18.92 -2.47 24.15
CA PHE A 259 17.78 -1.53 24.16
C PHE A 259 18.23 -0.08 23.92
N LEU A 260 19.34 0.36 24.52
CA LEU A 260 19.87 1.71 24.29
C LEU A 260 20.26 1.94 22.83
N GLU A 261 21.00 1.00 22.23
CA GLU A 261 21.35 1.05 20.81
C GLU A 261 20.10 1.07 19.94
N ARG A 262 19.09 0.27 20.30
CA ARG A 262 17.84 0.17 19.56
C ARG A 262 16.98 1.42 19.66
N TYR A 263 16.93 2.08 20.81
CA TYR A 263 16.09 3.25 21.04
C TYR A 263 16.66 4.52 20.37
N THR A 264 17.88 4.48 19.83
CA THR A 264 18.38 5.53 18.93
C THR A 264 17.45 5.75 17.72
N TRP A 265 16.76 4.71 17.25
CA TRP A 265 15.76 4.81 16.19
C TRP A 265 14.54 5.64 16.56
N LEU A 266 14.21 5.75 17.85
CA LEU A 266 13.16 6.69 18.31
C LEU A 266 13.61 8.14 18.14
N ALA A 267 14.90 8.44 18.39
CA ALA A 267 15.43 9.76 18.12
C ALA A 267 15.38 10.07 16.61
N VAL A 268 15.69 9.09 15.75
CA VAL A 268 15.54 9.22 14.28
C VAL A 268 14.08 9.52 13.91
N ALA A 269 13.11 8.84 14.53
CA ALA A 269 11.68 9.11 14.31
C ALA A 269 11.31 10.58 14.65
N VAL A 270 11.81 11.10 15.78
CA VAL A 270 11.62 12.50 16.17
C VAL A 270 12.27 13.47 15.18
N ILE A 271 13.47 13.16 14.67
CA ILE A 271 14.14 13.97 13.65
C ILE A 271 13.30 14.00 12.36
N ILE A 272 12.78 12.87 11.90
CA ILE A 272 11.95 12.77 10.69
C ILE A 272 10.69 13.64 10.82
N VAL A 273 9.98 13.60 11.94
CA VAL A 273 8.79 14.44 12.13
C VAL A 273 9.15 15.92 12.27
N THR A 274 10.34 16.23 12.80
CA THR A 274 10.87 17.62 12.82
C THR A 274 11.09 18.12 11.41
N MET A 275 11.71 17.30 10.57
CA MET A 275 11.88 17.61 9.16
C MET A 275 10.53 17.80 8.45
N ALA A 276 9.53 16.96 8.76
CA ALA A 276 8.19 17.09 8.20
C ALA A 276 7.54 18.45 8.51
N SER A 277 7.81 19.02 9.69
CA SER A 277 7.26 20.31 10.10
C SER A 277 7.72 21.49 9.22
N PHE A 278 8.93 21.42 8.65
CA PHE A 278 9.43 22.43 7.70
C PHE A 278 8.69 22.40 6.36
N PHE A 279 8.35 21.20 5.88
CA PHE A 279 7.59 21.00 4.63
C PHE A 279 6.08 21.20 4.81
N PHE A 280 5.57 21.22 6.04
CA PHE A 280 4.15 21.42 6.30
C PHE A 280 3.76 22.90 6.20
N HIS A 281 2.94 23.24 5.20
CA HIS A 281 2.51 24.62 4.90
C HIS A 281 1.09 24.94 5.39
N ARG A 282 0.69 24.42 6.57
CA ARG A 282 -0.52 24.81 7.34
C ARG A 282 -1.79 25.12 6.52
N PHE A 283 -2.21 24.16 5.70
CA PHE A 283 -3.47 24.21 4.92
C PHE A 283 -3.70 25.48 4.08
N ASP A 284 -2.63 26.18 3.68
CA ASP A 284 -2.72 27.44 2.95
C ASP A 284 -3.35 27.26 1.56
N LEU A 285 -4.58 27.77 1.40
CA LEU A 285 -5.35 27.71 0.16
C LEU A 285 -4.77 28.60 -0.95
N THR A 286 -3.94 29.61 -0.62
CA THR A 286 -3.45 30.60 -1.58
C THR A 286 -2.44 30.01 -2.58
N ARG A 287 -1.75 28.92 -2.24
CA ARG A 287 -0.83 28.21 -3.16
C ARG A 287 -1.55 27.42 -4.24
N PHE A 288 -2.76 26.90 -3.98
CA PHE A 288 -3.55 26.21 -5.01
C PHE A 288 -4.02 27.16 -6.11
N ALA A 289 -4.33 28.42 -5.76
CA ALA A 289 -4.71 29.46 -6.72
C ALA A 289 -3.53 29.90 -7.63
N LYS A 290 -2.28 29.80 -7.16
CA LYS A 290 -1.10 30.26 -7.92
C LYS A 290 -0.75 29.36 -9.10
N ILE A 291 -1.14 28.08 -9.08
CA ILE A 291 -0.87 27.13 -10.19
C ILE A 291 -1.72 27.44 -11.43
N ASN A 292 -2.89 28.09 -11.27
CA ASN A 292 -3.73 28.54 -12.39
C ASN A 292 -3.38 29.94 -12.90
N LYS A 293 -2.36 30.60 -12.34
CA LYS A 293 -1.97 31.99 -12.70
C LYS A 293 -0.99 32.07 -13.89
N THR A 294 -0.80 30.98 -14.63
CA THR A 294 -0.09 30.98 -15.93
C THR A 294 -1.00 31.31 -17.11
N SER A 295 -2.30 31.52 -16.88
CA SER A 295 -3.08 32.40 -17.75
C SER A 295 -2.54 33.81 -17.58
N LYS A 296 -1.85 34.35 -18.59
CA LYS A 296 -1.53 35.78 -18.66
C LYS A 296 -2.78 36.56 -18.25
N PRO A 297 -2.72 37.46 -17.25
CA PRO A 297 -3.72 38.50 -17.17
C PRO A 297 -3.55 39.27 -18.48
N ASN A 298 -4.55 39.23 -19.36
CA ASN A 298 -4.65 40.27 -20.36
C ASN A 298 -4.63 41.59 -19.59
N GLU A 299 -3.78 42.50 -20.02
CA GLU A 299 -3.70 43.88 -19.56
C GLU A 299 -5.06 44.55 -19.75
N ALA A 300 -5.98 44.31 -18.82
CA ALA A 300 -7.11 45.18 -18.59
C ALA A 300 -6.51 46.37 -17.82
N GLY A 301 -6.15 47.39 -18.59
CA GLY A 301 -5.61 48.64 -18.09
C GLY A 301 -6.48 49.25 -17.00
N ASN A 302 -5.80 50.00 -16.12
CA ASN A 302 -6.33 50.93 -15.13
C ASN A 302 -7.79 51.35 -15.38
N ALA A 303 -8.72 50.72 -14.67
CA ALA A 303 -10.06 51.26 -14.51
C ALA A 303 -10.27 51.53 -13.01
N GLU A 304 -10.27 52.81 -12.68
CA GLU A 304 -10.62 53.33 -11.36
C GLU A 304 -12.01 52.82 -10.91
N PRO A 305 -12.25 52.64 -9.60
CA PRO A 305 -13.47 52.09 -9.07
C PRO A 305 -14.59 53.13 -9.02
N HIS A 306 -14.98 53.67 -10.18
CA HIS A 306 -16.17 54.51 -10.29
C HIS A 306 -16.94 54.17 -11.57
N SER A 307 -17.86 53.20 -11.47
CA SER A 307 -19.07 53.22 -12.29
C SER A 307 -20.23 52.64 -11.51
N LYS A 308 -21.29 53.45 -11.42
CA LYS A 308 -22.64 53.07 -10.97
C LYS A 308 -23.07 51.76 -11.66
N PRO A 309 -23.95 50.95 -11.06
CA PRO A 309 -24.40 49.71 -11.68
C PRO A 309 -25.05 50.04 -13.01
N VAL A 310 -24.31 49.84 -14.09
CA VAL A 310 -24.87 49.86 -15.44
C VAL A 310 -25.79 48.65 -15.48
N TYR A 311 -27.09 48.91 -15.55
CA TYR A 311 -28.07 47.92 -15.97
C TYR A 311 -27.57 47.40 -17.32
N ARG A 312 -26.89 46.24 -17.31
CA ARG A 312 -26.67 45.48 -18.54
C ARG A 312 -28.07 45.08 -18.96
N ASN A 313 -28.60 45.76 -19.98
CA ASN A 313 -29.71 45.23 -20.75
C ASN A 313 -29.39 43.76 -20.99
N ASP A 314 -30.32 42.89 -20.60
CA ASP A 314 -30.29 41.46 -20.89
C ASP A 314 -29.92 41.30 -22.36
N THR A 315 -28.63 41.06 -22.59
CA THR A 315 -28.19 40.46 -23.82
C THR A 315 -28.88 39.13 -23.76
N GLU A 316 -29.95 38.97 -24.55
CA GLU A 316 -30.64 37.70 -24.72
C GLU A 316 -29.57 36.63 -24.72
N ILE A 317 -29.45 35.91 -23.61
CA ILE A 317 -28.61 34.74 -23.56
C ILE A 317 -29.35 33.79 -24.47
N LYS A 318 -29.02 33.82 -25.76
CA LYS A 318 -29.46 32.85 -26.75
C LYS A 318 -28.79 31.55 -26.34
N LEU A 319 -29.42 30.88 -25.38
CA LEU A 319 -29.18 29.49 -25.08
C LEU A 319 -29.37 28.78 -26.41
N THR A 320 -28.30 28.13 -26.91
CA THR A 320 -28.40 27.28 -28.08
C THR A 320 -29.60 26.36 -27.87
N PRO A 321 -30.64 26.45 -28.73
CA PRO A 321 -31.84 25.67 -28.54
C PRO A 321 -31.43 24.21 -28.49
N TYR A 322 -31.91 23.51 -27.48
CA TYR A 322 -31.69 22.08 -27.30
C TYR A 322 -32.41 21.35 -28.43
N ALA A 323 -31.79 21.30 -29.60
CA ALA A 323 -32.23 20.42 -30.67
C ALA A 323 -32.06 19.01 -30.14
N ASN A 324 -33.11 18.19 -30.27
CA ASN A 324 -33.07 16.74 -30.09
C ASN A 324 -32.08 16.11 -31.10
N THR A 325 -30.79 16.40 -30.97
CA THR A 325 -29.76 15.54 -31.53
C THR A 325 -29.97 14.20 -30.88
N LYS A 326 -30.35 13.18 -31.67
CA LYS A 326 -30.29 11.80 -31.23
C LYS A 326 -28.88 11.60 -30.67
N TRP A 327 -28.76 11.59 -29.34
CA TRP A 327 -27.50 11.40 -28.64
C TRP A 327 -27.09 9.94 -28.87
N GLN A 328 -26.52 9.65 -30.03
CA GLN A 328 -25.73 8.44 -30.18
C GLN A 328 -24.54 8.63 -29.25
N SER A 329 -24.52 7.90 -28.13
CA SER A 329 -23.32 7.85 -27.30
C SER A 329 -22.21 7.33 -28.17
N ASN A 330 -21.28 8.21 -28.54
CA ASN A 330 -20.12 7.79 -29.29
C ASN A 330 -19.15 7.17 -28.28
N ASP A 331 -19.34 5.87 -28.03
CA ASP A 331 -18.56 5.09 -27.07
C ASP A 331 -17.06 5.10 -27.40
N PHE A 332 -16.71 5.30 -28.68
CA PHE A 332 -15.32 5.51 -29.09
C PHE A 332 -14.79 6.88 -28.63
N LYS A 333 -15.61 7.93 -28.69
CA LYS A 333 -15.23 9.26 -28.21
C LYS A 333 -15.07 9.28 -26.69
N THR A 334 -15.91 8.56 -25.95
CA THR A 334 -15.74 8.43 -24.48
C THR A 334 -14.46 7.65 -24.17
N LEU A 335 -14.20 6.54 -24.84
CA LEU A 335 -12.95 5.78 -24.71
C LEU A 335 -11.70 6.65 -24.99
N ALA A 336 -11.72 7.42 -26.08
CA ALA A 336 -10.61 8.31 -26.45
C ALA A 336 -10.39 9.42 -25.41
N LEU A 337 -11.47 9.95 -24.81
CA LEU A 337 -11.39 10.95 -23.75
C LEU A 337 -10.85 10.34 -22.44
N GLU A 338 -11.27 9.13 -22.08
CA GLU A 338 -10.75 8.41 -20.90
C GLU A 338 -9.26 8.08 -21.07
N LEU A 339 -8.86 7.58 -22.23
CA LEU A 339 -7.46 7.31 -22.55
C LEU A 339 -6.62 8.60 -22.52
N ARG A 340 -7.17 9.70 -23.07
CA ARG A 340 -6.53 11.02 -22.99
C ARG A 340 -6.41 11.48 -21.55
N LEU A 341 -7.43 11.28 -20.71
CA LEU A 341 -7.41 11.67 -19.30
C LEU A 341 -6.36 10.88 -18.50
N MET A 342 -6.19 9.58 -18.80
CA MET A 342 -5.16 8.74 -18.18
C MET A 342 -3.72 9.15 -18.53
N LEU A 343 -3.47 9.48 -19.80
CA LEU A 343 -2.13 9.75 -20.32
C LEU A 343 -1.74 11.24 -20.24
N LYS A 344 -2.73 12.15 -20.31
CA LYS A 344 -2.49 13.60 -20.26
C LYS A 344 -2.02 14.02 -18.87
N GLY A 345 -0.82 14.58 -18.79
CA GLY A 345 -0.21 15.05 -17.55
C GLY A 345 1.03 14.24 -17.13
N GLN A 346 1.34 13.13 -17.81
CA GLN A 346 2.60 12.43 -17.63
C GLN A 346 3.76 13.21 -18.24
N ARG A 347 4.93 13.16 -17.59
CA ARG A 347 6.17 13.79 -18.09
C ARG A 347 6.74 12.99 -19.26
N LEU A 348 7.51 13.63 -20.14
CA LEU A 348 8.12 12.97 -21.32
C LEU A 348 8.94 11.72 -20.94
N TRP A 349 9.67 11.77 -19.82
CA TRP A 349 10.44 10.64 -19.29
C TRP A 349 9.59 9.39 -19.03
N TRP A 350 8.30 9.55 -18.71
CA TRP A 350 7.40 8.42 -18.51
C TRP A 350 7.23 7.58 -19.77
N TYR A 351 7.03 8.26 -20.90
CA TYR A 351 6.93 7.63 -22.22
C TYR A 351 8.26 7.04 -22.68
N LEU A 352 9.38 7.71 -22.38
CA LEU A 352 10.71 7.20 -22.72
C LEU A 352 10.99 5.87 -22.02
N VAL A 353 10.71 5.77 -20.71
CA VAL A 353 10.88 4.51 -19.97
C VAL A 353 9.96 3.42 -20.52
N ALA A 354 8.68 3.74 -20.80
CA ALA A 354 7.76 2.78 -21.40
C ALA A 354 8.28 2.27 -22.76
N LEU A 355 8.81 3.16 -23.62
CA LEU A 355 9.42 2.80 -24.90
C LEU A 355 10.64 1.89 -24.70
N VAL A 356 11.51 2.21 -23.74
CA VAL A 356 12.67 1.38 -23.40
C VAL A 356 12.23 -0.02 -22.98
N MET A 357 11.19 -0.16 -22.15
CA MET A 357 10.69 -1.49 -21.75
C MET A 357 10.14 -2.29 -22.94
N ILE A 358 9.45 -1.63 -23.87
CA ILE A 358 8.96 -2.28 -25.10
C ILE A 358 10.13 -2.76 -25.96
N VAL A 359 11.15 -1.92 -26.18
CA VAL A 359 12.33 -2.28 -26.97
C VAL A 359 13.12 -3.41 -26.30
N LEU A 360 13.34 -3.34 -24.99
CA LEU A 360 14.02 -4.40 -24.24
C LEU A 360 13.23 -5.73 -24.28
N GLY A 361 11.90 -5.66 -24.24
CA GLY A 361 11.03 -6.84 -24.37
C GLY A 361 11.16 -7.55 -25.72
N LEU A 362 11.45 -6.81 -26.79
CA LEU A 362 11.64 -7.35 -28.15
C LEU A 362 13.04 -7.89 -28.40
N VAL A 363 14.07 -7.24 -27.86
CA VAL A 363 15.47 -7.49 -28.24
C VAL A 363 16.18 -8.48 -27.32
N LEU A 364 15.84 -8.51 -26.03
CA LEU A 364 16.53 -9.37 -25.07
C LEU A 364 16.15 -10.84 -25.23
N PRO A 365 17.02 -11.80 -24.87
CA PRO A 365 16.68 -13.23 -24.89
C PRO A 365 15.49 -13.56 -24.00
N MET A 366 14.69 -14.57 -24.39
CA MET A 366 13.45 -14.98 -23.70
C MET A 366 13.60 -15.12 -22.19
N LYS A 367 14.67 -15.79 -21.73
CA LYS A 367 14.95 -15.98 -20.30
C LYS A 367 15.08 -14.66 -19.54
N SER A 368 15.71 -13.65 -20.16
CA SER A 368 15.88 -12.32 -19.58
C SER A 368 14.59 -11.50 -19.63
N VAL A 369 13.78 -11.68 -20.68
CA VAL A 369 12.48 -11.01 -20.81
C VAL A 369 11.53 -11.45 -19.71
N VAL A 370 11.39 -12.77 -19.52
CA VAL A 370 10.52 -13.34 -18.48
C VAL A 370 11.02 -12.99 -17.08
N ALA A 371 12.33 -13.11 -16.82
CA ALA A 371 12.87 -12.90 -15.48
C ALA A 371 12.95 -11.43 -15.04
N TYR A 372 13.19 -10.51 -15.97
CA TYR A 372 13.48 -9.11 -15.63
C TYR A 372 12.52 -8.13 -16.30
N VAL A 373 12.27 -8.24 -17.61
CA VAL A 373 11.49 -7.22 -18.32
C VAL A 373 10.01 -7.27 -17.94
N VAL A 374 9.38 -8.44 -17.99
CA VAL A 374 7.95 -8.62 -17.74
C VAL A 374 7.52 -8.12 -16.35
N PRO A 375 8.20 -8.48 -15.25
CA PRO A 375 7.84 -7.97 -13.92
C PRO A 375 7.86 -6.44 -13.84
N PHE A 376 8.82 -5.75 -14.45
CA PHE A 376 8.93 -4.31 -14.34
C PHE A 376 8.01 -3.55 -15.31
N THR A 377 7.65 -4.15 -16.45
CA THR A 377 6.78 -3.51 -17.45
C THR A 377 5.45 -3.06 -16.88
N TRP A 378 4.83 -3.87 -16.01
CA TRP A 378 3.54 -3.54 -15.41
C TRP A 378 3.62 -2.91 -14.02
N VAL A 379 4.81 -2.68 -13.46
CA VAL A 379 4.96 -1.77 -12.31
C VAL A 379 4.94 -0.31 -12.76
N TRP A 380 5.43 -0.04 -13.96
CA TRP A 380 5.56 1.33 -14.47
C TRP A 380 4.23 2.10 -14.58
N PRO A 381 3.12 1.51 -15.06
CA PRO A 381 1.83 2.19 -15.20
C PRO A 381 0.98 2.19 -13.91
N VAL A 382 1.48 1.66 -12.79
CA VAL A 382 0.72 1.49 -11.54
C VAL A 382 0.05 2.78 -11.07
N LEU A 383 0.73 3.91 -11.21
CA LEU A 383 0.18 5.20 -10.80
C LEU A 383 -1.02 5.62 -11.67
N ILE A 384 -1.04 5.25 -12.94
CA ILE A 384 -2.17 5.50 -13.85
C ILE A 384 -3.35 4.64 -13.41
N TRP A 385 -3.14 3.34 -13.26
CA TRP A 385 -4.21 2.41 -12.86
C TRP A 385 -4.77 2.72 -11.48
N SER A 386 -3.92 3.19 -10.54
CA SER A 386 -4.39 3.54 -9.20
C SER A 386 -5.42 4.66 -9.14
N THR A 387 -5.54 5.48 -10.20
CA THR A 387 -6.55 6.54 -10.28
C THR A 387 -7.90 6.05 -10.81
N MET A 388 -7.94 4.86 -11.41
CA MET A 388 -9.16 4.29 -11.99
C MET A 388 -10.25 4.10 -10.93
N GLY A 389 -11.43 4.65 -11.18
CA GLY A 389 -12.59 4.56 -10.28
C GLY A 389 -12.51 5.43 -9.03
N THR A 390 -11.50 6.29 -8.91
CA THR A 390 -11.28 7.15 -7.74
C THR A 390 -11.30 8.65 -8.06
N ASN A 391 -11.05 9.01 -9.34
CA ASN A 391 -10.99 10.40 -9.78
C ASN A 391 -12.29 11.14 -9.49
N GLU A 392 -13.44 10.49 -9.67
CA GLU A 392 -14.74 11.10 -9.43
C GLU A 392 -14.90 11.51 -7.97
N THR A 393 -14.40 10.68 -7.05
CA THR A 393 -14.38 10.95 -5.61
C THR A 393 -13.37 12.01 -5.23
N TYR A 394 -12.17 11.94 -5.78
CA TYR A 394 -11.11 12.88 -5.46
C TYR A 394 -11.43 14.31 -5.92
N TYR A 395 -11.99 14.46 -7.12
CA TYR A 395 -12.35 15.76 -7.70
C TYR A 395 -13.78 16.21 -7.38
N ARG A 396 -14.53 15.43 -6.59
CA ARG A 396 -15.93 15.69 -6.21
C ARG A 396 -16.85 15.88 -7.43
N THR A 397 -16.61 15.13 -8.50
CA THR A 397 -17.40 15.20 -9.74
C THR A 397 -18.50 14.14 -9.80
N GLN A 398 -18.69 13.33 -8.75
CA GLN A 398 -19.75 12.32 -8.70
C GLN A 398 -21.14 12.91 -9.00
N PRO A 399 -21.57 14.06 -8.43
CA PRO A 399 -22.89 14.61 -8.71
C PRO A 399 -23.09 15.00 -10.19
N LEU A 400 -22.02 15.33 -10.91
CA LEU A 400 -22.08 15.68 -12.33
C LEU A 400 -22.09 14.43 -13.22
N ILE A 401 -21.37 13.38 -12.84
CA ILE A 401 -21.23 12.17 -13.64
C ILE A 401 -22.43 11.24 -13.44
N PHE A 402 -22.93 11.09 -12.21
CA PHE A 402 -24.02 10.16 -11.91
C PHE A 402 -25.42 10.68 -12.28
N THR A 403 -25.55 11.97 -12.59
CA THR A 403 -26.78 12.58 -13.12
C THR A 403 -26.84 12.55 -14.66
N ALA A 404 -25.76 12.13 -15.32
CA ALA A 404 -25.70 12.02 -16.78
C ALA A 404 -26.49 10.80 -17.31
N MET A 405 -26.84 10.83 -18.59
CA MET A 405 -27.50 9.70 -19.27
C MET A 405 -26.58 8.47 -19.30
N HIS A 406 -27.08 7.33 -18.79
CA HIS A 406 -26.33 6.07 -18.64
C HIS A 406 -25.04 6.20 -17.80
N PRO A 407 -25.14 6.59 -16.51
CA PRO A 407 -23.98 6.97 -15.69
C PRO A 407 -23.07 5.80 -15.31
N VAL A 408 -23.57 4.56 -15.48
CA VAL A 408 -22.81 3.34 -15.23
C VAL A 408 -22.17 2.85 -16.51
N ARG A 409 -22.94 2.59 -17.58
CA ARG A 409 -22.49 1.85 -18.76
C ARG A 409 -21.33 2.55 -19.49
N ASN A 410 -21.56 3.78 -19.94
CA ASN A 410 -20.65 4.45 -20.87
C ASN A 410 -19.29 4.85 -20.24
N PRO A 411 -19.24 5.49 -19.06
CA PRO A 411 -17.96 5.85 -18.44
C PRO A 411 -17.22 4.62 -17.90
N PHE A 412 -17.93 3.61 -17.38
CA PHE A 412 -17.28 2.40 -16.86
C PHE A 412 -16.57 1.60 -17.96
N ILE A 413 -17.26 1.33 -19.08
CA ILE A 413 -16.68 0.57 -20.19
C ILE A 413 -15.51 1.34 -20.81
N GLY A 414 -15.66 2.66 -21.01
CA GLY A 414 -14.58 3.51 -21.51
C GLY A 414 -13.34 3.49 -20.61
N LEU A 415 -13.54 3.64 -19.29
CA LEU A 415 -12.45 3.60 -18.32
C LEU A 415 -11.76 2.23 -18.29
N TRP A 416 -12.53 1.14 -18.25
CA TRP A 416 -12.01 -0.23 -18.18
C TRP A 416 -11.19 -0.58 -19.44
N LEU A 417 -11.74 -0.30 -20.63
CA LEU A 417 -11.05 -0.51 -21.91
C LEU A 417 -9.79 0.37 -22.03
N ALA A 418 -9.83 1.63 -21.57
CA ALA A 418 -8.65 2.48 -21.57
C ALA A 418 -7.51 1.89 -20.73
N GLY A 419 -7.84 1.33 -19.55
CA GLY A 419 -6.86 0.64 -18.70
C GLY A 419 -6.24 -0.59 -19.36
N ILE A 420 -7.06 -1.40 -20.06
CA ILE A 420 -6.62 -2.57 -20.82
C ILE A 420 -5.70 -2.16 -21.98
N ILE A 421 -6.06 -1.11 -22.72
CA ILE A 421 -5.23 -0.58 -23.81
C ILE A 421 -3.86 -0.16 -23.27
N VAL A 422 -3.79 0.53 -22.13
CA VAL A 422 -2.51 0.90 -21.50
C VAL A 422 -1.69 -0.33 -21.09
N ALA A 423 -2.33 -1.38 -20.55
CA ALA A 423 -1.65 -2.62 -20.18
C ALA A 423 -1.01 -3.33 -21.37
N TYR A 424 -1.74 -3.45 -22.48
CA TYR A 424 -1.22 -4.10 -23.68
C TYR A 424 -0.25 -3.22 -24.47
N LEU A 425 -0.42 -1.89 -24.49
CA LEU A 425 0.56 -0.99 -25.11
C LEU A 425 1.92 -1.09 -24.42
N THR A 426 1.93 -1.04 -23.09
CA THR A 426 3.17 -1.16 -22.32
C THR A 426 3.75 -2.57 -22.35
N GLY A 427 2.90 -3.60 -22.37
CA GLY A 427 3.28 -5.00 -22.51
C GLY A 427 3.59 -5.48 -23.95
N SER A 428 3.40 -4.63 -24.95
CA SER A 428 3.42 -5.04 -26.37
C SER A 428 4.73 -5.67 -26.80
N GLY A 429 5.87 -5.18 -26.31
CA GLY A 429 7.18 -5.71 -26.66
C GLY A 429 7.36 -7.17 -26.27
N ALA A 430 6.98 -7.53 -25.04
CA ALA A 430 7.06 -8.93 -24.60
C ALA A 430 5.98 -9.80 -25.25
N LEU A 431 4.77 -9.29 -25.48
CA LEU A 431 3.70 -10.02 -26.19
C LEU A 431 4.12 -10.42 -27.61
N ILE A 432 4.69 -9.48 -28.37
CA ILE A 432 5.19 -9.74 -29.72
C ILE A 432 6.31 -10.77 -29.68
N HIS A 433 7.21 -10.67 -28.71
CA HIS A 433 8.32 -11.61 -28.57
C HIS A 433 7.81 -13.03 -28.23
N PHE A 434 6.86 -13.19 -27.31
CA PHE A 434 6.22 -14.49 -27.03
C PHE A 434 5.54 -15.07 -28.26
N LEU A 435 4.88 -14.23 -29.06
CA LEU A 435 4.20 -14.64 -30.29
C LEU A 435 5.20 -15.13 -31.35
N ILE A 436 6.34 -14.43 -31.53
CA ILE A 436 7.40 -14.85 -32.45
C ILE A 436 8.06 -16.15 -31.99
N ALA A 437 8.24 -16.32 -30.69
CA ALA A 437 8.85 -17.52 -30.11
C ALA A 437 7.91 -18.75 -30.09
N GLY A 438 6.61 -18.58 -30.34
CA GLY A 438 5.62 -19.66 -30.30
C GLY A 438 5.25 -20.12 -28.88
N GLU A 439 5.55 -19.31 -27.86
CA GLU A 439 5.30 -19.59 -26.44
C GLU A 439 3.85 -19.25 -26.07
N TRP A 440 2.91 -20.11 -26.47
CA TRP A 440 1.47 -19.85 -26.32
C TRP A 440 1.02 -19.74 -24.85
N GLU A 441 1.64 -20.47 -23.92
CA GLU A 441 1.26 -20.43 -22.50
C GLU A 441 1.68 -19.11 -21.83
N SER A 442 2.90 -18.65 -22.08
CA SER A 442 3.37 -17.34 -21.62
C SER A 442 2.51 -16.22 -22.21
N LEU A 443 2.11 -16.35 -23.48
CA LEU A 443 1.23 -15.41 -24.15
C LEU A 443 -0.17 -15.38 -23.50
N THR A 444 -0.79 -16.52 -23.24
CA THR A 444 -2.12 -16.56 -22.59
C THR A 444 -2.07 -16.00 -21.18
N ALA A 445 -1.04 -16.34 -20.39
CA ALA A 445 -0.83 -15.76 -19.06
C ALA A 445 -0.71 -14.23 -19.12
N MET A 446 0.04 -13.69 -20.09
CA MET A 446 0.19 -12.25 -20.27
C MET A 446 -1.10 -11.58 -20.78
N VAL A 447 -1.88 -12.25 -21.63
CA VAL A 447 -3.21 -11.74 -22.04
C VAL A 447 -4.12 -11.65 -20.83
N VAL A 448 -4.19 -12.69 -19.99
CA VAL A 448 -5.00 -12.68 -18.76
C VAL A 448 -4.50 -11.63 -17.78
N GLY A 449 -3.19 -11.51 -17.56
CA GLY A 449 -2.59 -10.49 -16.69
C GLY A 449 -2.97 -9.07 -17.12
N GLY A 450 -2.94 -8.78 -18.43
CA GLY A 450 -3.35 -7.48 -18.99
C GLY A 450 -4.82 -7.13 -18.77
N LEU A 451 -5.71 -8.13 -18.62
CA LEU A 451 -7.12 -7.92 -18.21
C LEU A 451 -7.26 -7.81 -16.70
N PHE A 452 -6.52 -8.63 -15.95
CA PHE A 452 -6.61 -8.73 -14.51
C PHE A 452 -6.21 -7.42 -13.82
N ILE A 453 -5.08 -6.81 -14.20
CA ILE A 453 -4.56 -5.63 -13.49
C ILE A 453 -5.52 -4.43 -13.56
N PRO A 454 -6.01 -4.00 -14.74
CA PRO A 454 -6.95 -2.88 -14.81
C PRO A 454 -8.29 -3.20 -14.14
N THR A 455 -8.74 -4.45 -14.20
CA THR A 455 -9.99 -4.88 -13.54
C THR A 455 -9.85 -4.83 -12.02
N LEU A 456 -8.72 -5.28 -11.48
CA LEU A 456 -8.36 -5.16 -10.07
C LEU A 456 -8.32 -3.69 -9.64
N ALA A 457 -7.70 -2.83 -10.45
CA ALA A 457 -7.61 -1.40 -10.17
C ALA A 457 -8.98 -0.73 -10.07
N VAL A 458 -9.86 -0.98 -11.05
CA VAL A 458 -11.22 -0.42 -11.07
C VAL A 458 -12.06 -0.95 -9.91
N ALA A 459 -12.03 -2.26 -9.65
CA ALA A 459 -12.80 -2.86 -8.57
C ALA A 459 -12.38 -2.27 -7.21
N LEU A 460 -11.09 -2.29 -6.89
CA LEU A 460 -10.59 -1.77 -5.62
C LEU A 460 -10.77 -0.26 -5.51
N GLY A 461 -10.61 0.48 -6.60
CA GLY A 461 -10.84 1.93 -6.64
C GLY A 461 -12.28 2.32 -6.34
N ILE A 462 -13.27 1.66 -6.98
CA ILE A 462 -14.71 1.94 -6.79
C ILE A 462 -15.15 1.63 -5.35
N TRP A 463 -14.71 0.51 -4.79
CA TRP A 463 -15.17 0.07 -3.46
C TRP A 463 -14.48 0.81 -2.31
N SER A 464 -13.19 1.12 -2.44
CA SER A 464 -12.44 1.83 -1.39
C SER A 464 -12.56 3.35 -1.49
N GLY A 465 -12.90 3.88 -2.67
CA GLY A 465 -12.86 5.31 -2.96
C GLY A 465 -11.44 5.90 -2.96
N ASN A 466 -10.39 5.08 -2.90
CA ASN A 466 -8.99 5.53 -2.82
C ASN A 466 -8.03 4.59 -3.59
N GLY A 467 -7.12 5.16 -4.38
CA GLY A 467 -6.11 4.38 -5.12
C GLY A 467 -5.09 3.64 -4.26
N LYS A 468 -5.00 3.94 -2.96
CA LYS A 468 -4.06 3.31 -2.02
C LYS A 468 -4.22 1.80 -1.94
N LEU A 469 -5.47 1.31 -1.88
CA LEU A 469 -5.73 -0.12 -1.67
C LEU A 469 -5.27 -0.94 -2.88
N PHE A 470 -5.53 -0.47 -4.11
CA PHE A 470 -4.98 -1.10 -5.32
C PHE A 470 -3.46 -1.11 -5.30
N GLN A 471 -2.81 0.01 -4.98
CA GLN A 471 -1.35 0.08 -4.99
C GLN A 471 -0.74 -0.96 -4.03
N VAL A 472 -1.26 -1.09 -2.80
CA VAL A 472 -0.75 -2.07 -1.82
C VAL A 472 -0.94 -3.50 -2.32
N VAL A 473 -2.17 -3.85 -2.71
CA VAL A 473 -2.50 -5.21 -3.15
C VAL A 473 -1.70 -5.58 -4.39
N PHE A 474 -1.64 -4.70 -5.39
CA PHE A 474 -0.88 -4.95 -6.60
C PHE A 474 0.62 -5.05 -6.35
N MET A 475 1.20 -4.16 -5.53
CA MET A 475 2.63 -4.22 -5.20
C MET A 475 3.00 -5.50 -4.45
N LEU A 476 2.13 -5.98 -3.55
CA LEU A 476 2.31 -7.27 -2.87
C LEU A 476 2.23 -8.44 -3.85
N LEU A 477 1.21 -8.49 -4.71
CA LEU A 477 1.08 -9.52 -5.75
C LEU A 477 2.30 -9.52 -6.68
N TRP A 478 2.74 -8.35 -7.11
CA TRP A 478 3.93 -8.17 -7.94
C TRP A 478 5.22 -8.65 -7.26
N TYR A 479 5.42 -8.28 -6.00
CA TYR A 479 6.60 -8.66 -5.25
C TYR A 479 6.63 -10.16 -4.97
N MET A 480 5.51 -10.75 -4.55
CA MET A 480 5.46 -12.15 -4.17
C MET A 480 5.46 -13.09 -5.39
N GLY A 481 4.64 -12.81 -6.40
CA GLY A 481 4.50 -13.66 -7.58
C GLY A 481 5.66 -13.45 -8.57
N PRO A 482 5.57 -12.46 -9.48
CA PRO A 482 6.57 -12.27 -10.54
C PRO A 482 8.02 -12.05 -10.06
N LEU A 483 8.24 -11.32 -8.97
CA LEU A 483 9.60 -10.97 -8.53
C LEU A 483 10.24 -12.08 -7.67
N ASN A 484 9.54 -12.60 -6.66
CA ASN A 484 10.02 -13.69 -5.80
C ASN A 484 9.68 -15.09 -6.32
N LYS A 485 9.05 -15.20 -7.49
CA LYS A 485 8.72 -16.45 -8.17
C LYS A 485 7.82 -17.38 -7.33
N TRP A 486 6.93 -16.81 -6.51
CA TRP A 486 5.97 -17.63 -5.79
C TRP A 486 4.86 -18.08 -6.73
N GLU A 487 4.89 -19.38 -7.06
CA GLU A 487 4.05 -20.03 -8.07
C GLU A 487 2.55 -19.68 -7.96
N ALA A 488 2.00 -19.64 -6.74
CA ALA A 488 0.57 -19.41 -6.51
C ALA A 488 0.11 -17.97 -6.83
N LEU A 489 1.03 -17.00 -6.80
CA LEU A 489 0.74 -15.58 -7.03
C LEU A 489 1.28 -15.06 -8.37
N ASP A 490 1.81 -15.95 -9.22
CA ASP A 490 2.40 -15.60 -10.50
C ASP A 490 1.34 -15.44 -11.61
N PHE A 491 0.67 -14.29 -11.60
CA PHE A 491 -0.32 -13.94 -12.62
C PHE A 491 0.30 -13.55 -13.97
N MET A 492 1.62 -13.39 -14.05
CA MET A 492 2.32 -13.00 -15.29
C MET A 492 2.87 -14.21 -16.06
N GLY A 493 2.86 -15.41 -15.47
CA GLY A 493 3.45 -16.60 -16.09
C GLY A 493 4.98 -16.56 -16.12
N SER A 494 5.60 -15.95 -15.11
CA SER A 494 7.06 -15.80 -15.03
C SER A 494 7.82 -17.10 -14.73
N THR A 495 7.11 -18.12 -14.23
CA THR A 495 7.65 -19.42 -13.83
C THR A 495 7.01 -20.57 -14.62
N PRO A 496 7.80 -21.55 -15.10
CA PRO A 496 7.25 -22.72 -15.80
C PRO A 496 6.25 -23.50 -14.94
N GLN A 497 6.51 -23.63 -13.63
CA GLN A 497 5.59 -24.36 -12.72
C GLN A 497 4.22 -23.69 -12.58
N ALA A 498 4.14 -22.36 -12.65
CA ALA A 498 2.86 -21.66 -12.61
C ALA A 498 2.07 -21.85 -13.91
N LEU A 499 2.76 -21.93 -15.05
CA LEU A 499 2.17 -22.23 -16.34
C LEU A 499 1.65 -23.67 -16.38
N ASP A 500 2.46 -24.64 -15.94
CA ASP A 500 2.09 -26.07 -15.86
C ASP A 500 0.85 -26.29 -14.98
N ARG A 501 0.72 -25.54 -13.89
CA ARG A 501 -0.45 -25.59 -13.00
C ARG A 501 -1.68 -24.83 -13.53
N GLY A 502 -1.56 -24.13 -14.65
CA GLY A 502 -2.66 -23.36 -15.23
C GLY A 502 -3.08 -22.17 -14.37
N VAL A 503 -2.16 -21.54 -13.63
CA VAL A 503 -2.47 -20.45 -12.68
C VAL A 503 -3.23 -19.29 -13.34
N TYR A 504 -2.96 -19.03 -14.61
CA TYR A 504 -3.67 -18.03 -15.42
C TYR A 504 -5.19 -18.26 -15.49
N MET A 505 -5.69 -19.51 -15.41
CA MET A 505 -7.13 -19.77 -15.40
C MET A 505 -7.81 -19.27 -14.12
N TYR A 506 -7.14 -19.42 -12.97
CA TYR A 506 -7.65 -18.87 -11.71
C TYR A 506 -7.69 -17.34 -11.73
N TYR A 507 -6.69 -16.69 -12.33
CA TYR A 507 -6.69 -15.24 -12.51
C TYR A 507 -7.74 -14.76 -13.51
N LEU A 508 -8.06 -15.54 -14.53
CA LEU A 508 -9.17 -15.26 -15.43
C LEU A 508 -10.51 -15.28 -14.67
N LEU A 509 -10.73 -16.32 -13.86
CA LEU A 509 -11.92 -16.42 -13.01
C LEU A 509 -11.98 -15.27 -12.00
N ALA A 510 -10.87 -14.94 -11.35
CA ALA A 510 -10.76 -13.79 -10.46
C ALA A 510 -11.09 -12.47 -11.19
N THR A 511 -10.66 -12.32 -12.45
CA THR A 511 -10.97 -11.16 -13.29
C THR A 511 -12.48 -11.03 -13.51
N ILE A 512 -13.17 -12.14 -13.82
CA ILE A 512 -14.63 -12.15 -14.00
C ILE A 512 -15.34 -11.73 -12.70
N ILE A 513 -14.92 -12.28 -11.57
CA ILE A 513 -15.48 -11.92 -10.24
C ILE A 513 -15.24 -10.43 -9.94
N LEU A 514 -14.01 -9.93 -10.14
CA LEU A 514 -13.66 -8.53 -9.90
C LEU A 514 -14.46 -7.59 -10.81
N LEU A 515 -14.68 -7.97 -12.07
CA LEU A 515 -15.51 -7.21 -13.01
C LEU A 515 -16.96 -7.13 -12.52
N MET A 516 -17.53 -8.25 -12.06
CA MET A 516 -18.88 -8.27 -11.47
C MET A 516 -18.95 -7.36 -10.24
N LEU A 517 -17.98 -7.44 -9.33
CA LEU A 517 -17.90 -6.58 -8.16
C LEU A 517 -17.78 -5.10 -8.54
N ALA A 518 -16.98 -4.77 -9.57
CA ALA A 518 -16.82 -3.41 -10.06
C ALA A 518 -18.14 -2.84 -10.60
N VAL A 519 -18.90 -3.63 -11.37
CA VAL A 519 -20.23 -3.25 -11.88
C VAL A 519 -21.21 -3.06 -10.74
N ILE A 520 -21.27 -3.99 -9.77
CA ILE A 520 -22.15 -3.88 -8.59
C ILE A 520 -21.84 -2.60 -7.79
N GLY A 521 -20.55 -2.32 -7.56
CA GLY A 521 -20.10 -1.11 -6.88
C GLY A 521 -20.53 0.15 -7.61
N ARG A 522 -20.42 0.17 -8.95
CA ARG A 522 -20.82 1.31 -9.77
C ARG A 522 -22.33 1.54 -9.81
N VAL A 523 -23.12 0.47 -9.88
CA VAL A 523 -24.59 0.53 -9.78
C VAL A 523 -25.02 1.08 -8.41
N ARG A 524 -24.36 0.63 -7.33
CA ARG A 524 -24.61 1.15 -5.99
C ARG A 524 -24.32 2.66 -5.89
N GLN A 525 -23.21 3.13 -6.47
CA GLN A 525 -22.88 4.55 -6.50
C GLN A 525 -23.94 5.35 -7.27
N ALA A 526 -24.36 4.89 -8.45
CA ALA A 526 -25.40 5.56 -9.22
C ALA A 526 -26.72 5.69 -8.45
N LYS A 527 -27.13 4.64 -7.70
CA LYS A 527 -28.33 4.66 -6.85
C LYS A 527 -28.28 5.66 -5.69
N MET A 528 -27.09 6.08 -5.24
CA MET A 528 -26.99 7.09 -4.18
C MET A 528 -27.25 8.52 -4.68
N TYR A 529 -27.17 8.74 -6.00
CA TYR A 529 -27.31 10.05 -6.65
C TYR A 529 -28.57 10.18 -7.53
N SER A 530 -29.30 9.08 -7.72
CA SER A 530 -30.67 9.07 -8.25
C SER A 530 -31.66 9.29 -7.13
#